data_AF-A0A1A3BSL7-F1
#
_entry.id   AF-A0A1A3BSL7-F1
#
_cell.length_a   1.000
_cell.length_b   1.000
_cell.length_c   1.000
_cell.angle_alpha   90.00
_cell.angle_beta   90.00
_cell.angle_gamma   90.00
#
_symmetry.space_group_name_H-M   'P 1'
#
loop_
_entity.id
_entity.type
_entity.pdbx_description
1 polymer ?
#
loop_
_entity_poly.entity_id
_entity_poly.type
_entity_poly.pdbx_seq_one_letter_code
_entity_poly.pdbx_strand_id
1 'polypeptide(L)'
;MSLRDAVLAALLEGESSGYDLAKEFDASVANFWMATPQQLYRELERLAEQGLIQARVVHQERRPNKRMYSLTDAGREAIHHFTARAPRPSAIRDELMIKVAAADAGDLRAVRDSVAERLQWAVAKLERYERLRARLLAGRTEDEYVAQTDRIGPYLTLLRGIAFEQENVRWAERTLAIMERRGCPARRGVDA
;
A
#
# COMPACT_ATOMS: atom_id res chain seq x y z
N MET A 1 13.01 2.43 -8.21
CA MET A 1 11.62 2.92 -8.07
C MET A 1 11.69 4.12 -7.15
N SER A 2 10.95 5.20 -7.42
CA SER A 2 11.09 6.45 -6.66
C SER A 2 9.72 6.96 -6.21
N LEU A 3 9.68 7.63 -5.06
CA LEU A 3 8.47 8.26 -4.51
C LEU A 3 7.85 9.23 -5.53
N ARG A 4 8.70 9.88 -6.33
CA ARG A 4 8.32 10.68 -7.50
C ARG A 4 7.22 10.03 -8.34
N ASP A 5 7.47 8.81 -8.83
CA ASP A 5 6.60 8.14 -9.79
C ASP A 5 5.27 7.72 -9.14
N ALA A 6 5.32 7.37 -7.85
CA ALA A 6 4.12 7.07 -7.07
C ALA A 6 3.23 8.32 -6.86
N VAL A 7 3.84 9.47 -6.56
CA VAL A 7 3.10 10.74 -6.39
C VAL A 7 2.50 11.20 -7.71
N LEU A 8 3.25 11.12 -8.80
CA LEU A 8 2.74 11.44 -10.13
C LEU A 8 1.57 10.52 -10.51
N ALA A 9 1.69 9.21 -10.25
CA ALA A 9 0.61 8.27 -10.48
C ALA A 9 -0.63 8.59 -9.62
N ALA A 10 -0.48 9.00 -8.37
CA ALA A 10 -1.62 9.40 -7.52
C ALA A 10 -2.38 10.60 -8.11
N LEU A 11 -1.67 11.60 -8.64
CA LEU A 11 -2.26 12.83 -9.22
C LEU A 11 -2.91 12.65 -10.61
N LEU A 12 -2.90 11.45 -11.18
CA LEU A 12 -3.67 11.16 -12.41
C LEU A 12 -5.19 11.15 -12.17
N GLU A 13 -5.63 10.96 -10.93
CA GLU A 13 -7.06 10.97 -10.55
C GLU A 13 -7.66 12.38 -10.57
N GLY A 14 -6.80 13.39 -10.57
CA GLY A 14 -7.17 14.79 -10.52
C GLY A 14 -6.27 15.54 -9.56
N GLU A 15 -6.71 16.74 -9.20
CA GLU A 15 -6.01 17.53 -8.20
C GLU A 15 -6.23 17.00 -6.78
N SER A 16 -5.16 16.93 -6.00
CA SER A 16 -5.22 16.52 -4.59
C SER A 16 -4.38 17.45 -3.74
N SER A 17 -4.75 17.62 -2.46
CA SER A 17 -3.80 18.26 -1.54
C SER A 17 -2.76 17.27 -1.04
N GLY A 18 -1.65 17.80 -0.52
CA GLY A 18 -0.66 16.97 0.15
C GLY A 18 -1.23 16.19 1.34
N TYR A 19 -2.26 16.70 2.00
CA TYR A 19 -2.94 15.99 3.08
C TYR A 19 -3.77 14.81 2.57
N ASP A 20 -4.52 15.00 1.49
CA ASP A 20 -5.33 13.93 0.89
C ASP A 20 -4.42 12.84 0.31
N LEU A 21 -3.34 13.23 -0.37
CA LEU A 21 -2.30 12.32 -0.84
C LEU A 21 -1.65 11.55 0.33
N ALA A 22 -1.35 12.21 1.46
CA ALA A 22 -0.78 11.53 2.62
C ALA A 22 -1.72 10.45 3.17
N LYS A 23 -3.04 10.72 3.18
CA LYS A 23 -4.05 9.73 3.56
C LYS A 23 -4.16 8.59 2.56
N GLU A 24 -4.08 8.86 1.26
CA GLU A 24 -4.11 7.81 0.22
C GLU A 24 -2.89 6.90 0.32
N PHE A 25 -1.71 7.47 0.56
CA PHE A 25 -0.50 6.68 0.77
C PHE A 25 -0.57 5.79 2.01
N ASP A 26 -1.33 6.18 3.03
CA ASP A 26 -1.58 5.38 4.25
C ASP A 26 -2.72 4.34 4.07
N ALA A 27 -3.76 4.69 3.31
CA ALA A 27 -5.01 3.91 3.21
C ALA A 27 -5.11 3.00 1.97
N SER A 28 -4.59 3.41 0.81
CA SER A 28 -4.87 2.77 -0.49
C SER A 28 -3.62 2.42 -1.32
N VAL A 29 -2.50 3.14 -1.19
CA VAL A 29 -1.30 2.96 -2.05
C VAL A 29 -0.14 2.21 -1.34
N ALA A 30 -0.25 2.00 -0.03
CA ALA A 30 0.78 1.37 0.83
C ALA A 30 1.22 -0.06 0.44
N ASN A 31 0.63 -0.70 -0.58
CA ASN A 31 1.05 -2.05 -0.99
C ASN A 31 2.40 -2.08 -1.71
N PHE A 32 2.75 -1.00 -2.42
CA PHE A 32 3.93 -0.99 -3.30
C PHE A 32 4.90 0.13 -2.96
N TRP A 33 4.45 1.13 -2.21
CA TRP A 33 5.29 2.25 -1.80
C TRP A 33 4.89 2.77 -0.43
N MET A 34 5.84 2.75 0.50
CA MET A 34 5.71 3.36 1.82
C MET A 34 6.45 4.69 1.80
N ALA A 35 5.78 5.76 2.18
CA ALA A 35 6.41 7.06 2.38
C ALA A 35 5.82 7.72 3.62
N THR A 36 6.68 8.32 4.43
CA THR A 36 6.20 9.15 5.53
C THR A 36 5.56 10.43 4.96
N PRO A 37 4.63 11.08 5.69
CA PRO A 37 4.09 12.36 5.27
C PRO A 37 5.20 13.37 4.97
N GLN A 38 6.26 13.41 5.77
CA GLN A 38 7.40 14.31 5.55
C GLN A 38 8.12 14.04 4.22
N GLN A 39 8.31 12.76 3.86
CA GLN A 39 8.90 12.40 2.56
C GLN A 39 7.99 12.82 1.41
N LEU A 40 6.67 12.64 1.55
CA LEU A 40 5.69 13.05 0.55
C LEU A 40 5.69 14.56 0.32
N TYR A 41 5.65 15.37 1.37
CA TYR A 41 5.66 16.84 1.23
C TYR A 41 6.94 17.35 0.58
N ARG A 42 8.10 16.81 0.95
CA ARG A 42 9.38 17.15 0.30
C ARG A 42 9.38 16.77 -1.17
N GLU A 43 8.80 15.62 -1.51
CA GLU A 43 8.70 15.18 -2.90
C GLU A 43 7.76 16.07 -3.72
N LEU A 44 6.65 16.54 -3.13
CA LEU A 44 5.74 17.49 -3.79
C LEU A 44 6.44 18.81 -4.12
N GLU A 45 7.24 19.35 -3.19
CA GLU A 45 8.04 20.56 -3.44
C GLU A 45 9.02 20.33 -4.60
N ARG A 46 9.77 19.23 -4.57
CA ARG A 46 10.73 18.86 -5.62
C ARG A 46 10.07 18.67 -6.99
N LEU A 47 8.90 18.05 -7.03
CA LEU A 47 8.13 17.85 -8.27
C LEU A 47 7.63 19.18 -8.84
N ALA A 48 7.24 20.12 -7.97
CA ALA A 48 6.81 21.45 -8.39
C ALA A 48 7.98 22.28 -8.94
N GLU A 49 9.14 22.23 -8.28
CA GLU A 49 10.39 22.85 -8.77
C GLU A 49 10.82 22.28 -10.13
N GLN A 50 10.57 20.99 -10.38
CA GLN A 50 10.83 20.34 -11.67
C GLN A 50 9.77 20.63 -12.74
N GLY A 51 8.71 21.37 -12.41
CA GLY A 51 7.61 21.67 -13.33
C GLY A 51 6.76 20.44 -13.71
N LEU A 52 6.86 19.34 -12.97
CA LEU A 52 6.08 18.11 -13.22
C LEU A 52 4.68 18.17 -12.58
N ILE A 53 4.54 18.99 -11.55
CA ILE A 53 3.25 19.32 -10.95
C ILE A 53 3.16 20.83 -10.80
N GLN A 54 1.94 21.34 -10.70
CA GLN A 54 1.67 22.72 -10.34
C GLN A 54 0.86 22.77 -9.05
N ALA A 55 1.02 23.84 -8.28
CA ALA A 55 0.30 24.06 -7.04
C ALA A 55 -0.56 25.32 -7.15
N ARG A 56 -1.84 25.20 -6.78
CA ARG A 56 -2.75 26.35 -6.59
C ARG A 56 -3.18 26.46 -5.14
N VAL A 57 -3.30 27.68 -4.63
CA VAL A 57 -3.79 27.93 -3.27
C VAL A 57 -5.30 28.11 -3.30
N VAL A 58 -6.01 27.30 -2.53
CA VAL A 58 -7.43 27.45 -2.25
C VAL A 58 -7.56 28.19 -0.93
N HIS A 59 -8.08 29.42 -1.01
CA HIS A 59 -8.38 30.23 0.17
C HIS A 59 -9.63 29.69 0.87
N GLN A 60 -9.55 29.58 2.19
CA GLN A 60 -10.66 29.08 3.02
C GLN A 60 -10.92 30.07 4.16
N GLU A 61 -12.18 30.35 4.47
CA GLU A 61 -12.54 31.39 5.46
C GLU A 61 -12.34 30.94 6.92
N ARG A 62 -12.59 29.65 7.22
CA ARG A 62 -12.59 29.10 8.59
C ARG A 62 -11.54 28.01 8.82
N ARG A 63 -10.64 27.80 7.86
CA ARG A 63 -9.60 26.77 7.87
C ARG A 63 -8.32 27.31 7.23
N PRO A 64 -7.14 26.75 7.53
CA PRO A 64 -5.92 27.10 6.83
C PRO A 64 -6.08 26.93 5.31
N ASN A 65 -5.47 27.81 4.52
CA ASN A 65 -5.47 27.70 3.07
C ASN A 65 -4.92 26.33 2.64
N LYS A 66 -5.53 25.74 1.61
CA LYS A 66 -5.17 24.41 1.11
C LYS A 66 -4.38 24.56 -0.18
N ARG A 67 -3.19 23.94 -0.26
CA ARG A 67 -2.47 23.78 -1.52
C ARG A 67 -2.99 22.55 -2.24
N MET A 68 -3.51 22.76 -3.44
CA MET A 68 -3.95 21.71 -4.36
C MET A 68 -2.87 21.52 -5.41
N TYR A 69 -2.46 20.27 -5.63
CA TYR A 69 -1.47 19.89 -6.62
C TYR A 69 -2.14 19.19 -7.79
N SER A 70 -1.68 19.46 -9.01
CA SER A 70 -2.14 18.77 -10.22
C SER A 70 -0.97 18.51 -11.17
N LEU A 71 -1.09 17.48 -12.01
CA LEU A 71 -0.10 17.19 -13.05
C LEU A 71 -0.06 18.30 -14.10
N THR A 72 1.15 18.65 -14.52
CA THR A 72 1.39 19.37 -15.78
C THR A 72 1.49 18.38 -16.94
N ASP A 73 1.57 18.87 -18.17
CA ASP A 73 1.82 18.02 -19.35
C ASP A 73 3.17 17.30 -19.24
N ALA A 74 4.21 17.98 -18.74
CA ALA A 74 5.51 17.37 -18.45
C ALA A 74 5.41 16.26 -17.39
N GLY A 75 4.54 16.42 -16.38
CA GLY A 75 4.22 15.37 -15.41
C GLY A 75 3.58 14.14 -16.05
N ARG A 76 2.64 14.35 -16.98
CA ARG A 76 1.99 13.25 -17.72
C ARG A 76 2.98 12.51 -18.63
N GLU A 77 3.83 13.24 -19.33
CA GLU A 77 4.89 12.66 -20.16
C GLU A 77 5.89 11.86 -19.31
N ALA A 78 6.26 12.36 -18.13
CA ALA A 78 7.12 11.63 -17.20
C ALA A 78 6.53 10.29 -16.75
N ILE A 79 5.21 10.23 -16.50
CA ILE A 79 4.52 8.96 -16.19
C ILE A 79 4.56 8.03 -17.40
N HIS A 80 4.27 8.53 -18.60
CA HIS A 80 4.32 7.74 -19.83
C HIS A 80 5.70 7.10 -20.03
N HIS A 81 6.77 7.87 -19.85
CA HIS A 81 8.13 7.34 -19.92
C HIS A 81 8.43 6.33 -18.81
N PHE A 82 7.90 6.55 -17.61
CA PHE A 82 8.08 5.62 -16.49
C PHE A 82 7.43 4.26 -16.80
N THR A 83 6.19 4.24 -17.28
CA THR A 83 5.47 2.99 -17.57
C THR A 83 5.99 2.27 -18.81
N ALA A 84 6.58 2.99 -19.77
CA ALA A 84 7.23 2.39 -20.95
C ALA A 84 8.54 1.66 -20.63
N ARG A 85 9.14 1.90 -19.47
CA ARG A 85 10.41 1.27 -19.07
C ARG A 85 10.17 -0.06 -18.36
N ALA A 86 10.95 -1.07 -18.72
CA ALA A 86 10.91 -2.36 -18.04
C ALA A 86 11.19 -2.20 -16.53
N PRO A 87 10.32 -2.72 -15.65
CA PRO A 87 10.58 -2.71 -14.23
C PRO A 87 11.72 -3.67 -13.89
N ARG A 88 12.48 -3.35 -12.85
CA ARG A 88 13.41 -4.33 -12.28
C ARG A 88 12.63 -5.38 -11.49
N PRO A 89 13.06 -6.64 -11.46
CA PRO A 89 12.49 -7.64 -10.57
C PRO A 89 12.48 -7.13 -9.13
N SER A 90 11.37 -7.34 -8.42
CA SER A 90 11.29 -7.04 -6.99
C SER A 90 12.12 -8.04 -6.19
N ALA A 91 12.81 -7.55 -5.16
CA ALA A 91 13.43 -8.40 -4.16
C ALA A 91 12.61 -8.30 -2.86
N ILE A 92 12.14 -9.44 -2.36
CA ILE A 92 11.45 -9.50 -1.08
C ILE A 92 12.51 -9.53 0.02
N ARG A 93 12.54 -8.46 0.85
CA ARG A 93 13.38 -8.37 2.05
C ARG A 93 12.46 -8.41 3.26
N ASP A 94 12.32 -9.58 3.87
CA ASP A 94 11.43 -9.79 5.01
C ASP A 94 12.22 -10.41 6.17
N GLU A 95 12.42 -9.62 7.22
CA GLU A 95 13.13 -10.05 8.44
C GLU A 95 12.44 -11.24 9.11
N LEU A 96 11.11 -11.32 9.05
CA LEU A 96 10.37 -12.44 9.62
C LEU A 96 10.73 -13.75 8.91
N MET A 97 10.95 -13.73 7.60
CA MET A 97 11.36 -14.95 6.88
C MET A 97 12.73 -15.45 7.32
N ILE A 98 13.66 -14.53 7.61
CA ILE A 98 14.99 -14.88 8.16
C ILE A 98 14.83 -15.50 9.55
N LYS A 99 13.98 -14.91 10.41
CA LYS A 99 13.68 -15.44 11.74
C LYS A 99 13.02 -16.83 11.68
N VAL A 100 12.09 -17.04 10.75
CA VAL A 100 11.46 -18.35 10.52
C VAL A 100 12.49 -19.38 10.06
N ALA A 101 13.40 -19.02 9.15
CA ALA A 101 14.47 -19.92 8.69
C ALA A 101 15.43 -20.32 9.82
N ALA A 102 15.65 -19.43 10.80
CA ALA A 102 16.51 -19.68 11.96
C ALA A 102 15.76 -20.22 13.19
N ALA A 103 14.45 -20.49 13.10
CA ALA A 103 13.60 -20.74 14.25
C ALA A 103 14.03 -21.94 15.10
N ASP A 104 14.52 -23.01 14.47
CA ASP A 104 14.96 -24.24 15.14
C ASP A 104 16.23 -24.04 15.99
N ALA A 105 17.05 -23.05 15.65
CA ALA A 105 18.27 -22.71 16.40
C ALA A 105 18.07 -21.53 17.37
N GLY A 106 16.90 -20.88 17.33
CA GLY A 106 16.58 -19.67 18.08
C GLY A 106 15.38 -19.82 19.01
N ASP A 107 14.68 -18.71 19.25
CA ASP A 107 13.46 -18.69 20.07
C ASP A 107 12.22 -18.97 19.20
N LEU A 108 11.87 -20.25 19.06
CA LEU A 108 10.70 -20.70 18.30
C LEU A 108 9.40 -20.04 18.80
N ARG A 109 9.26 -19.74 20.10
CA ARG A 109 8.05 -19.12 20.65
C ARG A 109 7.95 -17.66 20.22
N ALA A 110 9.04 -16.90 20.32
CA ALA A 110 9.06 -15.51 19.85
C ALA A 110 8.80 -15.40 18.34
N VAL A 111 9.37 -16.32 17.55
CA VAL A 111 9.09 -16.39 16.10
C VAL A 111 7.61 -16.69 15.86
N ARG A 112 7.03 -17.64 16.58
CA ARG A 112 5.61 -17.97 16.47
C ARG A 112 4.71 -16.78 16.82
N ASP A 113 5.01 -16.05 17.89
CA ASP A 113 4.27 -14.84 18.26
C ASP A 113 4.36 -13.78 17.15
N SER A 114 5.53 -13.64 16.51
CA SER A 114 5.72 -12.75 15.36
C SER A 114 4.91 -13.17 14.12
N VAL A 115 4.75 -14.49 13.88
CA VAL A 115 3.90 -15.02 12.81
C VAL A 115 2.42 -14.78 13.12
N ALA A 116 2.00 -14.94 14.38
CA ALA A 116 0.64 -14.67 14.81
C ALA A 116 0.29 -13.18 14.69
N GLU A 117 1.22 -12.29 15.04
CA GLU A 117 1.08 -10.87 14.79
C GLU A 117 0.93 -10.60 13.28
N ARG A 118 1.83 -11.13 12.43
CA ARG A 118 1.73 -10.99 10.96
C ARG A 118 0.36 -11.42 10.43
N LEU A 119 -0.21 -12.51 10.96
CA LEU A 119 -1.56 -12.96 10.61
C LEU A 119 -2.62 -11.91 10.94
N GLN A 120 -2.60 -11.35 12.16
CA GLN A 120 -3.54 -10.30 12.56
C GLN A 120 -3.46 -9.07 11.65
N TRP A 121 -2.25 -8.61 11.33
CA TRP A 121 -2.03 -7.50 10.39
C TRP A 121 -2.56 -7.82 8.99
N ALA A 122 -2.28 -9.02 8.46
CA ALA A 122 -2.71 -9.44 7.13
C ALA A 122 -4.24 -9.54 7.03
N VAL A 123 -4.92 -10.10 8.05
CA VAL A 123 -6.39 -10.16 8.11
C VAL A 123 -7.00 -8.76 8.09
N ALA A 124 -6.54 -7.87 8.99
CA ALA A 124 -7.07 -6.50 9.06
C ALA A 124 -6.88 -5.74 7.74
N LYS A 125 -5.74 -5.94 7.08
CA LYS A 125 -5.41 -5.31 5.80
C LYS A 125 -6.24 -5.89 4.64
N LEU A 126 -6.44 -7.21 4.61
CA LEU A 126 -7.30 -7.89 3.65
C LEU A 126 -8.75 -7.36 3.73
N GLU A 127 -9.31 -7.28 4.94
CA GLU A 127 -10.67 -6.73 5.13
C GLU A 127 -10.78 -5.28 4.64
N ARG A 128 -9.74 -4.46 4.88
CA ARG A 128 -9.70 -3.08 4.38
C ARG A 128 -9.71 -3.05 2.84
N TYR A 129 -9.00 -3.96 2.19
CA TYR A 129 -8.99 -4.06 0.74
C TYR A 129 -10.29 -4.57 0.15
N GLU A 130 -10.94 -5.55 0.78
CA GLU A 130 -12.25 -6.00 0.34
C GLU A 130 -13.31 -4.89 0.47
N ARG A 131 -13.27 -4.10 1.55
CA ARG A 131 -14.13 -2.91 1.69
C ARG A 131 -13.85 -1.86 0.60
N LEU A 132 -12.58 -1.65 0.23
CA LEU A 132 -12.22 -0.75 -0.85
C LEU A 132 -12.69 -1.28 -2.21
N ARG A 133 -12.55 -2.58 -2.46
CA ARG A 133 -13.01 -3.26 -3.68
C ARG A 133 -14.52 -3.10 -3.83
N ALA A 134 -15.27 -3.36 -2.78
CA ALA A 134 -16.72 -3.18 -2.77
C ALA A 134 -17.13 -1.73 -3.09
N ARG A 135 -16.42 -0.74 -2.54
CA ARG A 135 -16.65 0.69 -2.83
C ARG A 135 -16.34 1.07 -4.28
N LEU A 136 -15.24 0.56 -4.85
CA LEU A 136 -14.87 0.82 -6.24
C LEU A 136 -15.88 0.22 -7.22
N LEU A 137 -16.30 -1.03 -6.96
CA LEU A 137 -17.30 -1.70 -7.78
C LEU A 137 -18.68 -1.00 -7.68
N ALA A 138 -19.00 -0.41 -6.52
CA ALA A 138 -20.22 0.35 -6.29
C ALA A 138 -21.50 -0.45 -6.67
N GLY A 139 -21.51 -1.75 -6.36
CA GLY A 139 -22.63 -2.65 -6.66
C GLY A 139 -22.59 -3.32 -8.04
N ARG A 140 -21.64 -2.95 -8.91
CA ARG A 140 -21.42 -3.61 -10.21
C ARG A 140 -20.64 -4.92 -10.05
N THR A 141 -20.77 -5.80 -11.02
CA THR A 141 -19.86 -6.94 -11.20
C THR A 141 -18.46 -6.45 -11.62
N GLU A 142 -17.46 -7.31 -11.48
CA GLU A 142 -16.10 -7.00 -11.93
C GLU A 142 -16.05 -6.76 -13.45
N ASP A 143 -16.73 -7.59 -14.24
CA ASP A 143 -16.77 -7.45 -15.70
C ASP A 143 -17.40 -6.11 -16.14
N GLU A 144 -18.50 -5.70 -15.50
CA GLU A 144 -19.14 -4.40 -15.76
C GLU A 144 -18.21 -3.23 -15.39
N TYR A 145 -17.53 -3.30 -14.24
CA TYR A 145 -16.60 -2.27 -13.81
C TYR A 145 -15.42 -2.14 -14.78
N VAL A 146 -14.81 -3.27 -15.16
CA VAL A 146 -13.66 -3.32 -16.07
C VAL A 146 -14.03 -2.78 -17.44
N ALA A 147 -15.22 -3.10 -17.95
CA ALA A 147 -15.68 -2.63 -19.26
C ALA A 147 -15.93 -1.11 -19.32
N GLN A 148 -16.19 -0.46 -18.18
CA GLN A 148 -16.62 0.94 -18.13
C GLN A 148 -15.58 1.90 -17.55
N THR A 149 -14.56 1.40 -16.85
CA THR A 149 -13.59 2.27 -16.17
C THR A 149 -12.50 2.75 -17.13
N ASP A 150 -12.36 4.07 -17.22
CA ASP A 150 -11.22 4.68 -17.94
C ASP A 150 -9.89 4.43 -17.20
N ARG A 151 -9.94 4.21 -15.87
CA ARG A 151 -8.77 4.12 -15.00
C ARG A 151 -8.72 2.79 -14.27
N ILE A 152 -8.30 1.75 -14.98
CA ILE A 152 -8.24 0.38 -14.43
C ILE A 152 -7.06 0.14 -13.47
N GLY A 153 -5.99 0.96 -13.53
CA GLY A 153 -4.75 0.77 -12.75
C GLY A 153 -4.94 0.59 -11.24
N PRO A 154 -5.66 1.49 -10.54
CA PRO A 154 -5.94 1.36 -9.10
C PRO A 154 -6.68 0.07 -8.72
N TYR A 155 -7.55 -0.42 -9.59
CA TYR A 155 -8.25 -1.68 -9.37
C TYR A 155 -7.31 -2.89 -9.47
N LEU A 156 -6.47 -2.93 -10.51
CA LEU A 156 -5.49 -4.01 -10.69
C LEU A 156 -4.47 -4.07 -9.54
N THR A 157 -4.02 -2.92 -9.06
CA THR A 157 -3.10 -2.86 -7.91
C THR A 157 -3.79 -3.25 -6.60
N LEU A 158 -5.08 -2.94 -6.44
CA LEU A 158 -5.89 -3.43 -5.32
C LEU A 158 -6.02 -4.96 -5.35
N LEU A 159 -6.35 -5.56 -6.50
CA LEU A 159 -6.44 -7.02 -6.64
C LEU A 159 -5.12 -7.69 -6.27
N ARG A 160 -3.98 -7.14 -6.70
CA ARG A 160 -2.65 -7.64 -6.32
C ARG A 160 -2.42 -7.56 -4.80
N GLY A 161 -2.94 -6.52 -4.15
CA GLY A 161 -2.92 -6.35 -2.70
C GLY A 161 -3.77 -7.38 -1.96
N ILE A 162 -5.00 -7.62 -2.43
CA ILE A 162 -5.89 -8.66 -1.90
C ILE A 162 -5.22 -10.02 -1.98
N ALA A 163 -4.73 -10.40 -3.16
CA ALA A 163 -4.04 -11.67 -3.37
C ALA A 163 -2.79 -11.82 -2.47
N PHE A 164 -2.06 -10.72 -2.24
CA PHE A 164 -0.90 -10.73 -1.33
C PHE A 164 -1.29 -11.06 0.10
N GLU A 165 -2.30 -10.37 0.63
CA GLU A 165 -2.70 -10.56 2.03
C GLU A 165 -3.42 -11.89 2.24
N GLN A 166 -4.18 -12.37 1.24
CA GLN A 166 -4.73 -13.73 1.24
C GLN A 166 -3.61 -14.78 1.37
N GLU A 167 -2.50 -14.59 0.66
CA GLU A 167 -1.36 -15.51 0.76
C GLU A 167 -0.63 -15.37 2.11
N ASN A 168 -0.46 -14.15 2.63
CA ASN A 168 0.10 -13.95 3.97
C ASN A 168 -0.73 -14.65 5.05
N VAL A 169 -2.06 -14.56 4.97
CA VAL A 169 -3.00 -15.26 5.87
C VAL A 169 -2.80 -16.77 5.75
N ARG A 170 -2.89 -17.31 4.53
CA ARG A 170 -2.75 -18.76 4.25
C ARG A 170 -1.41 -19.30 4.76
N TRP A 171 -0.32 -18.58 4.49
CA TRP A 171 1.02 -18.95 4.92
C TRP A 171 1.16 -18.91 6.45
N ALA A 172 0.67 -17.86 7.10
CA ALA A 172 0.79 -17.70 8.55
C ALA A 172 -0.01 -18.77 9.29
N GLU A 173 -1.27 -19.02 8.90
CA GLU A 173 -2.11 -20.10 9.46
C GLU A 173 -1.42 -21.47 9.34
N ARG A 174 -0.91 -21.80 8.14
CA ARG A 174 -0.19 -23.05 7.90
C ARG A 174 1.06 -23.16 8.78
N THR A 175 1.82 -22.07 8.90
CA THR A 175 3.06 -22.02 9.69
C THR A 175 2.77 -22.22 11.17
N LEU A 176 1.77 -21.52 11.72
CA LEU A 176 1.35 -21.66 13.11
C LEU A 176 0.89 -23.10 13.41
N ALA A 177 0.10 -23.71 12.53
CA ALA A 177 -0.35 -25.10 12.67
C ALA A 177 0.80 -26.13 12.61
N ILE A 178 1.86 -25.84 11.83
CA ILE A 178 3.08 -26.68 11.82
C ILE A 178 3.84 -26.52 13.14
N MET A 179 4.03 -25.28 13.62
CA MET A 179 4.73 -25.00 14.88
C MET A 179 4.01 -25.62 16.09
N GLU A 180 2.68 -25.59 16.11
CA GLU A 180 1.88 -26.21 17.17
C GLU A 180 2.06 -27.73 17.21
N ARG A 181 2.01 -28.40 16.05
CA ARG A 181 2.28 -29.86 15.95
C ARG A 181 3.70 -30.25 16.36
N ARG A 182 4.66 -29.33 16.23
CA ARG A 182 6.05 -29.51 16.66
C ARG A 182 6.26 -29.23 18.16
N GLY A 183 5.20 -28.90 18.91
CA GLY A 183 5.25 -28.70 20.36
C GLY A 183 5.42 -27.24 20.81
N CYS A 184 5.13 -26.25 19.95
CA CYS A 184 5.10 -24.83 20.32
C CYS A 184 3.67 -24.28 20.37
N PRO A 185 2.90 -24.51 21.47
CA PRO A 185 1.50 -24.08 21.58
C PRO A 185 1.34 -22.59 21.89
N ALA A 186 0.11 -22.07 21.73
CA ALA A 186 -0.29 -20.68 22.03
C ALA A 186 0.20 -20.24 23.40
N ARG A 187 0.70 -19.00 23.51
CA ARG A 187 0.88 -18.38 24.82
C ARG A 187 -0.53 -18.27 25.40
N ARG A 188 -0.85 -19.10 26.40
CA ARG A 188 -2.12 -18.97 27.12
C ARG A 188 -2.08 -17.59 27.77
N GLY A 189 -3.10 -16.78 27.51
CA GLY A 189 -3.24 -15.47 28.14
C GLY A 189 -3.04 -15.64 29.64
N VAL A 190 -2.13 -14.84 30.21
CA VAL A 190 -2.06 -14.69 31.65
C VAL A 190 -3.30 -13.87 32.00
N ASP A 191 -4.36 -14.56 32.44
CA ASP A 191 -5.41 -13.92 33.22
C ASP A 191 -4.74 -13.34 34.47
N ALA A 192 -4.68 -12.02 34.55
CA ALA A 192 -4.36 -11.22 35.73
C ALA A 192 -5.26 -9.99 35.75
#